data_AF-A0A3D3GH09-F1
#
_entry.id   AF-A0A3D3GH09-F1
#
_cell.length_a   1.000
_cell.length_b   1.000
_cell.length_c   1.000
_cell.angle_alpha   90.00
_cell.angle_beta   90.00
_cell.angle_gamma   90.00
#
_symmetry.space_group_name_H-M   'P 1'
#
loop_
_entity.id
_entity.type
_entity.pdbx_description
1 polymer ?
#
loop_
_entity_poly.entity_id
_entity_poly.type
_entity_poly.pdbx_seq_one_letter_code
_entity_poly.pdbx_strand_id
1 'polypeptide(L)'
;MWRYEGELVGIDAESKECLENIMKLTWAKQHKIAGVRTVLIVLSESFLPFDTDSLRQKVLNSYPDATVFFYSTRGKPLGVHPPEKIDLLIDFTGPHQYQPFLLPRMFRKMARVAVGRKTGWLRNKFYDTVLDENAEPNLSPDPQIRELETQKKLLGLAGVLNNHSGIALPDRGTITPRELPPLQRSPSLL
;
A
#
# COMPACT_ATOMS: atom_id res chain seq x y z
N MET A 1 -44.93 -22.17 26.18
CA MET A 1 -43.88 -22.57 25.21
C MET A 1 -43.76 -21.43 24.21
N TRP A 2 -42.82 -20.51 24.41
CA TRP A 2 -42.68 -19.32 23.57
C TRP A 2 -41.79 -19.68 22.37
N ARG A 3 -42.36 -19.64 21.16
CA ARG A 3 -41.60 -19.72 19.91
C ARG A 3 -41.12 -18.31 19.57
N TYR A 4 -39.80 -18.10 19.60
CA TYR A 4 -39.18 -16.95 18.98
C TYR A 4 -39.08 -17.22 17.47
N GLU A 5 -40.00 -16.65 16.70
CA GLU A 5 -39.78 -16.43 15.27
C GLU A 5 -38.91 -15.17 15.15
N GLY A 6 -37.59 -15.38 15.19
CA GLY A 6 -36.63 -14.31 14.95
C GLY A 6 -36.56 -14.03 13.46
N GLU A 7 -37.26 -12.99 12.99
CA GLU A 7 -36.95 -12.34 11.72
C GLU A 7 -35.47 -11.94 11.73
N LEU A 8 -34.71 -12.44 10.75
CA LEU A 8 -33.37 -11.96 10.47
C LEU A 8 -33.50 -10.50 10.04
N VAL A 9 -33.28 -9.58 10.98
CA VAL A 9 -33.12 -8.15 10.70
C VAL A 9 -31.98 -8.02 9.70
N GLY A 10 -32.35 -7.76 8.43
CA GLY A 10 -31.38 -7.55 7.37
C GLY A 10 -30.55 -6.32 7.73
N ILE A 11 -29.25 -6.54 7.98
CA ILE A 11 -28.31 -5.44 8.17
C ILE A 11 -28.39 -4.55 6.92
N ASP A 12 -28.78 -3.29 7.11
CA ASP A 12 -28.86 -2.31 6.04
C ASP A 12 -27.46 -2.05 5.44
N ALA A 13 -27.41 -1.48 4.24
CA ALA A 13 -26.16 -1.31 3.51
C ALA A 13 -25.16 -0.40 4.26
N GLU A 14 -25.64 0.62 4.97
CA GLU A 14 -24.80 1.55 5.72
C GLU A 14 -24.18 0.87 6.95
N SER A 15 -24.96 0.07 7.66
CA SER A 15 -24.48 -0.75 8.78
C SER A 15 -23.43 -1.78 8.34
N LYS A 16 -23.60 -2.40 7.16
CA LYS A 16 -22.58 -3.30 6.58
C LYS A 16 -21.28 -2.55 6.26
N GLU A 17 -21.37 -1.39 5.62
CA GLU A 17 -20.21 -0.57 5.29
C GLU A 17 -19.47 -0.09 6.55
N CYS A 18 -20.21 0.33 7.57
CA CYS A 18 -19.65 0.71 8.87
C CYS A 18 -18.88 -0.44 9.53
N LEU A 19 -19.47 -1.64 9.58
CA LEU A 19 -18.82 -2.83 10.13
C LEU A 19 -17.56 -3.21 9.35
N GLU A 20 -17.62 -3.19 8.01
CA GLU A 20 -16.43 -3.43 7.18
C GLU A 20 -15.32 -2.42 7.46
N ASN A 21 -15.67 -1.14 7.61
CA ASN A 21 -14.70 -0.08 7.90
C ASN A 21 -14.07 -0.27 9.29
N ILE A 22 -14.86 -0.63 10.31
CA ILE A 22 -14.35 -0.94 11.65
C ILE A 22 -13.42 -2.16 11.60
N MET A 23 -13.79 -3.21 10.88
CA MET A 23 -12.94 -4.41 10.72
C MET A 23 -11.63 -4.06 10.00
N LYS A 24 -11.66 -3.29 8.91
CA LYS A 24 -10.47 -2.84 8.17
C LYS A 24 -9.54 -2.01 9.05
N LEU A 25 -10.08 -1.06 9.81
CA LEU A 25 -9.33 -0.22 10.75
C LEU A 25 -8.71 -1.06 11.88
N THR A 26 -9.45 -2.01 12.43
CA THR A 26 -8.98 -2.89 13.50
C THR A 26 -7.87 -3.81 13.01
N TRP A 27 -8.05 -4.39 11.83
CA TRP A 27 -7.05 -5.24 11.20
C TRP A 27 -5.77 -4.46 10.88
N ALA A 28 -5.86 -3.25 10.33
CA ALA A 28 -4.69 -2.43 10.05
C ALA A 28 -3.97 -1.98 11.33
N LYS A 29 -4.70 -1.69 12.41
CA LYS A 29 -4.09 -1.43 13.73
C LYS A 29 -3.33 -2.65 14.25
N GLN A 30 -3.86 -3.85 14.08
CA GLN A 30 -3.19 -5.10 14.49
C GLN A 30 -1.94 -5.40 13.66
N HIS A 31 -1.93 -5.03 12.38
CA HIS A 31 -0.81 -5.28 11.45
C HIS A 31 0.14 -4.08 11.29
N LYS A 32 -0.10 -2.98 12.01
CA LYS A 32 0.78 -1.81 11.98
C LYS A 32 2.12 -2.15 12.63
N ILE A 33 3.20 -1.84 11.93
CA ILE A 33 4.56 -2.06 12.43
C ILE A 33 4.98 -0.85 13.27
N ALA A 34 5.36 -1.08 14.53
CA ALA A 34 5.73 0.00 15.44
C ALA A 34 7.05 0.68 15.03
N GLY A 35 7.11 2.01 15.18
CA GLY A 35 8.32 2.80 14.98
C GLY A 35 8.82 2.89 13.54
N VAL A 36 7.94 2.78 12.55
CA VAL A 36 8.28 2.99 11.13
C VAL A 36 8.49 4.49 10.87
N ARG A 37 9.71 4.88 10.50
CA ARG A 37 10.11 6.23 10.10
C ARG A 37 10.51 6.32 8.63
N THR A 38 10.75 5.19 7.98
CA THR A 38 11.17 5.11 6.58
C THR A 38 10.50 3.92 5.90
N VAL A 39 9.87 4.17 4.75
CA VAL A 39 9.17 3.17 3.95
C VAL A 39 9.71 3.19 2.53
N LEU A 40 10.19 2.05 2.04
CA LEU A 40 10.53 1.84 0.63
C LEU A 40 9.42 1.07 -0.05
N ILE A 41 9.00 1.57 -1.19
CA ILE A 41 7.99 0.95 -2.03
C ILE A 41 8.64 0.57 -3.36
N VAL A 42 8.69 -0.72 -3.64
CA VAL A 42 9.11 -1.26 -4.94
C VAL A 42 7.88 -1.43 -5.78
N LEU A 43 7.79 -0.64 -6.85
CA LEU A 43 6.61 -0.59 -7.70
C LEU A 43 6.74 -1.57 -8.86
N SER A 44 5.61 -2.19 -9.14
CA SER A 44 5.34 -2.93 -10.37
C SER A 44 5.40 -1.99 -11.60
N GLU A 45 6.06 -2.40 -12.68
CA GLU A 45 5.99 -1.69 -13.98
C GLU A 45 4.62 -1.88 -14.68
N SER A 46 3.77 -2.77 -14.16
CA SER A 46 2.48 -3.17 -14.73
C SER A 46 1.36 -2.70 -13.82
N PHE A 47 0.38 -2.00 -14.39
CA PHE A 47 -0.89 -1.60 -13.76
C PHE A 47 -0.72 -1.02 -12.34
N LEU A 48 -0.41 0.28 -12.27
CA LEU A 48 -0.42 1.01 -11.01
C LEU A 48 -1.86 1.40 -10.64
N PRO A 49 -2.44 0.89 -9.53
CA PRO A 49 -3.75 1.29 -9.01
C PRO A 49 -3.81 2.75 -8.62
N PHE A 50 -2.66 3.33 -8.27
CA PHE A 50 -2.51 4.65 -7.70
C PHE A 50 -1.33 5.33 -8.39
N ASP A 51 -1.43 6.62 -8.63
CA ASP A 51 -0.25 7.42 -8.91
C ASP A 51 0.70 7.37 -7.68
N THR A 52 1.97 7.70 -7.92
CA THR A 52 2.99 7.65 -6.86
C THR A 52 2.66 8.60 -5.71
N ASP A 53 1.97 9.71 -6.00
CA ASP A 53 1.63 10.71 -5.00
C ASP A 53 0.46 10.26 -4.12
N SER A 54 -0.62 9.70 -4.68
CA SER A 54 -1.70 9.12 -3.86
C SER A 54 -1.22 7.95 -3.02
N LEU A 55 -0.34 7.11 -3.57
CA LEU A 55 0.26 6.02 -2.82
C LEU A 55 1.10 6.53 -1.64
N ARG A 56 1.90 7.58 -1.88
CA ARG A 56 2.65 8.26 -0.82
C ARG A 56 1.71 8.76 0.28
N GLN A 57 0.63 9.47 -0.08
CA GLN A 57 -0.33 9.99 0.89
C GLN A 57 -0.99 8.88 1.72
N LYS A 58 -1.35 7.75 1.11
CA LYS A 58 -1.90 6.59 1.83
C LYS A 58 -0.94 6.03 2.88
N VAL A 59 0.33 5.91 2.52
CA VAL A 59 1.37 5.45 3.46
C VAL A 59 1.58 6.46 4.57
N LEU A 60 1.65 7.75 4.27
CA LEU A 60 1.77 8.82 5.26
C LEU A 60 0.57 8.87 6.22
N ASN A 61 -0.64 8.65 5.74
CA ASN A 61 -1.82 8.58 6.60
C ASN A 61 -1.75 7.41 7.60
N SER A 62 -1.09 6.32 7.23
CA SER A 62 -0.90 5.15 8.09
C SER A 62 0.31 5.31 9.02
N TYR A 63 1.34 6.00 8.53
CA TYR A 63 2.62 6.27 9.16
C TYR A 63 2.99 7.76 9.00
N PRO A 64 2.44 8.66 9.84
CA PRO A 64 2.59 10.12 9.66
C PRO A 64 4.04 10.59 9.71
N ASP A 65 4.87 9.92 10.53
CA ASP A 65 6.28 10.26 10.72
C ASP A 65 7.20 9.54 9.73
N ALA A 66 6.65 8.84 8.74
CA ALA A 66 7.44 8.08 7.78
C ALA A 66 7.90 8.93 6.58
N THR A 67 9.12 8.71 6.14
CA THR A 67 9.60 9.17 4.83
C THR A 67 9.43 8.04 3.81
N VAL A 68 8.82 8.34 2.67
CA VAL A 68 8.50 7.35 1.63
C VAL A 68 9.43 7.48 0.44
N PHE A 69 10.01 6.36 0.03
CA PHE A 69 10.89 6.26 -1.14
C PHE A 69 10.35 5.24 -2.13
N PHE A 70 10.65 5.44 -3.41
CA PHE A 70 10.17 4.59 -4.50
C PHE A 70 11.32 4.02 -5.30
N TYR A 71 11.26 2.71 -5.60
CA TYR A 71 12.18 2.05 -6.53
C TYR A 71 11.40 1.39 -7.65
N SER A 72 11.98 1.40 -8.85
CA SER A 72 11.53 0.50 -9.91
C SER A 72 11.96 -0.94 -9.64
N THR A 73 11.27 -1.90 -10.26
CA THR A 73 11.66 -3.32 -10.26
C THR A 73 13.09 -3.57 -10.77
N ARG A 74 13.67 -2.61 -11.51
CA ARG A 74 15.06 -2.64 -12.00
C ARG A 74 16.09 -2.14 -11.00
N GLY A 75 15.66 -1.68 -9.82
CA GLY A 75 16.57 -1.21 -8.78
C GLY A 75 16.99 0.25 -8.93
N LYS A 76 16.28 1.03 -9.74
CA LYS A 76 16.54 2.47 -9.87
C LYS A 76 15.63 3.23 -8.91
N PRO A 77 16.15 4.17 -8.11
CA PRO A 77 15.31 5.06 -7.32
C PRO A 77 14.47 5.93 -8.26
N LEU A 78 13.26 6.23 -7.83
CA LEU A 78 12.39 7.21 -8.44
C LEU A 78 12.41 8.45 -7.54
N GLY A 79 13.10 9.50 -7.98
CA GLY A 79 13.30 10.72 -7.19
C GLY A 79 14.51 10.63 -6.25
N VAL A 80 14.29 10.91 -4.97
CA VAL A 80 15.37 10.98 -3.96
C VAL A 80 15.84 9.58 -3.59
N HIS A 81 17.16 9.41 -3.47
CA HIS A 81 17.75 8.17 -3.00
C HIS A 81 17.39 7.91 -1.52
N PRO A 82 16.97 6.68 -1.16
CA PRO A 82 16.67 6.29 0.21
C PRO A 82 17.96 6.17 1.02
N PRO A 83 17.85 6.24 2.35
CA PRO A 83 18.94 5.89 3.24
C PRO A 83 19.34 4.41 3.09
N GLU A 84 20.54 4.07 3.56
CA GLU A 84 21.06 2.69 3.53
C GLU A 84 20.19 1.71 4.33
N LYS A 85 19.51 2.21 5.37
CA LYS A 85 18.61 1.45 6.23
C LYS A 85 17.23 2.05 6.20
N ILE A 86 16.25 1.19 6.03
CA ILE A 86 14.82 1.53 6.01
C ILE A 86 14.06 0.65 6.99
N ASP A 87 12.95 1.14 7.51
CA ASP A 87 12.15 0.40 8.49
C ASP A 87 11.22 -0.61 7.83
N LEU A 88 10.63 -0.25 6.69
CA LEU A 88 9.64 -1.05 6.00
C LEU A 88 9.91 -1.06 4.49
N LEU A 89 9.92 -2.25 3.90
CA LEU A 89 9.94 -2.47 2.46
C LEU A 89 8.61 -3.09 2.02
N ILE A 90 8.00 -2.52 0.98
CA ILE A 90 6.79 -3.03 0.34
C ILE A 90 7.14 -3.37 -1.11
N ASP A 91 7.09 -4.64 -1.48
CA ASP A 91 7.44 -5.10 -2.82
C ASP A 91 6.21 -5.52 -3.64
N PHE A 92 5.87 -4.71 -4.65
CA PHE A 92 4.77 -4.96 -5.58
C PHE A 92 5.18 -5.72 -6.84
N THR A 93 6.40 -6.28 -6.94
CA THR A 93 6.91 -6.83 -8.20
C THR A 93 6.11 -8.02 -8.74
N GLY A 94 5.38 -7.75 -9.83
CA GLY A 94 4.48 -8.57 -10.66
C GLY A 94 4.90 -10.00 -11.00
N PRO A 95 3.96 -10.93 -11.28
CA PRO A 95 4.31 -12.14 -11.98
C PRO A 95 4.69 -11.71 -13.41
N HIS A 96 5.68 -12.36 -14.00
CA HIS A 96 6.24 -11.96 -15.31
C HIS A 96 7.00 -10.62 -15.33
N GLN A 97 7.16 -9.94 -14.18
CA GLN A 97 8.05 -8.80 -14.11
C GLN A 97 9.47 -9.20 -13.83
N TYR A 98 10.37 -8.65 -14.62
CA TYR A 98 11.79 -8.83 -14.40
C TYR A 98 12.26 -7.97 -13.22
N GLN A 99 12.83 -8.63 -12.23
CA GLN A 99 13.66 -8.01 -11.20
C GLN A 99 15.01 -8.71 -11.17
N PRO A 100 16.15 -7.98 -11.16
CA PRO A 100 17.47 -8.58 -11.07
C PRO A 100 17.58 -9.53 -9.88
N PHE A 101 18.21 -10.69 -10.08
CA PHE A 101 18.28 -11.78 -9.09
C PHE A 101 18.81 -11.35 -7.71
N LEU A 102 19.75 -10.40 -7.68
CA LEU A 102 20.37 -9.91 -6.44
C LEU A 102 19.56 -8.79 -5.76
N LEU A 103 18.60 -8.18 -6.46
CA LEU A 103 17.91 -6.99 -5.98
C LEU A 103 17.02 -7.27 -4.75
N PRO A 104 16.24 -8.36 -4.68
CA PRO A 104 15.48 -8.70 -3.46
C PRO A 104 16.38 -8.90 -2.25
N ARG A 105 17.55 -9.53 -2.44
CA ARG A 105 18.54 -9.74 -1.39
C ARG A 105 19.14 -8.41 -0.91
N MET A 106 19.40 -7.49 -1.83
CA MET A 106 19.88 -6.15 -1.50
C MET A 106 18.83 -5.38 -0.69
N PHE A 107 17.58 -5.32 -1.16
CA PHE A 107 16.51 -4.62 -0.45
C PHE A 107 16.24 -5.23 0.93
N ARG A 108 16.30 -6.57 1.07
CA ARG A 108 16.16 -7.20 2.37
C ARG A 108 17.25 -6.79 3.36
N LYS A 109 18.48 -6.57 2.89
CA LYS A 109 19.57 -6.06 3.76
C LYS A 109 19.34 -4.61 4.21
N MET A 110 18.62 -3.83 3.43
CA MET A 110 18.28 -2.44 3.76
C MET A 110 17.11 -2.38 4.74
N ALA A 111 16.16 -3.31 4.64
CA ALA A 111 14.90 -3.27 5.38
C ALA A 111 14.91 -4.02 6.70
N ARG A 112 14.34 -3.40 7.74
CA ARG A 112 14.02 -4.09 9.00
C ARG A 112 12.87 -5.08 8.79
N VAL A 113 11.76 -4.62 8.21
CA VAL A 113 10.62 -5.47 7.84
C VAL A 113 10.39 -5.42 6.33
N ALA A 114 10.11 -6.57 5.73
CA ALA A 114 9.83 -6.70 4.31
C ALA A 114 8.50 -7.43 4.07
N VAL A 115 7.60 -6.79 3.34
CA VAL A 115 6.33 -7.35 2.89
C VAL A 115 6.36 -7.49 1.37
N GLY A 116 5.94 -8.64 0.86
CA GLY A 116 5.98 -8.91 -0.56
C GLY A 116 5.00 -10.00 -0.98
N ARG A 117 5.11 -10.40 -2.24
CA ARG A 117 4.22 -11.35 -2.91
C ARG A 117 5.00 -12.57 -3.37
N LYS A 118 4.33 -13.71 -3.31
CA LYS A 118 4.92 -15.01 -3.64
C LYS A 118 5.29 -15.06 -5.12
N THR A 119 6.58 -15.07 -5.44
CA THR A 119 7.07 -15.05 -6.82
C THR A 119 8.24 -16.01 -6.96
N GLY A 120 7.93 -17.28 -7.21
CA GLY A 120 8.91 -18.37 -7.20
C GLY A 120 9.37 -18.76 -5.79
N TRP A 121 10.11 -19.87 -5.68
CA TRP A 121 10.47 -20.44 -4.37
C TRP A 121 11.60 -19.68 -3.66
N LEU A 122 12.54 -19.12 -4.42
CA LEU A 122 13.73 -18.46 -3.86
C LEU A 122 13.43 -17.09 -3.24
N ARG A 123 12.45 -16.36 -3.77
CA ARG A 123 12.13 -15.00 -3.32
C ARG A 123 11.42 -14.96 -1.97
N ASN A 124 10.61 -15.96 -1.67
CA ASN A 124 9.77 -15.98 -0.47
C ASN A 124 10.61 -15.92 0.82
N LYS A 125 11.87 -16.39 0.77
CA LYS A 125 12.78 -16.37 1.92
C LYS A 125 13.26 -14.97 2.30
N PHE A 126 13.02 -13.95 1.46
CA PHE A 126 13.46 -12.58 1.72
C PHE A 126 12.40 -11.71 2.38
N TYR A 127 11.14 -12.13 2.42
CA TYR A 127 10.08 -11.33 3.02
C TYR A 127 9.67 -11.93 4.36
N ASP A 128 9.34 -11.06 5.30
CA ASP A 128 8.79 -11.45 6.60
C ASP A 128 7.32 -11.83 6.48
N THR A 129 6.60 -11.12 5.60
CA THR A 129 5.20 -11.39 5.26
C THR A 129 5.05 -11.55 3.76
N VAL A 130 4.43 -12.65 3.32
CA VAL A 130 4.24 -12.97 1.91
C VAL A 130 2.75 -13.15 1.61
N LEU A 131 2.25 -12.44 0.59
CA LEU A 131 0.95 -12.72 0.00
C LEU A 131 1.06 -13.89 -0.98
N ASP A 132 0.31 -14.97 -0.73
CA ASP A 132 0.18 -16.10 -1.64
C ASP A 132 -1.11 -15.99 -2.45
N GLU A 133 -1.02 -15.45 -3.67
CA GLU A 133 -2.18 -15.27 -4.54
C GLU A 133 -2.93 -16.58 -4.84
N ASN A 134 -2.26 -17.73 -4.82
CA ASN A 134 -2.92 -19.02 -5.09
C ASN A 134 -3.72 -19.54 -3.89
N ALA A 135 -3.45 -19.03 -2.69
CA ALA A 135 -4.18 -19.38 -1.48
C ALA A 135 -5.41 -18.48 -1.26
N GLU A 136 -5.64 -17.50 -2.13
CA GLU A 136 -6.71 -16.51 -2.03
C GLU A 136 -7.93 -16.94 -2.88
N PRO A 137 -9.00 -17.48 -2.26
CA PRO A 137 -10.12 -18.07 -3.00
C PRO A 137 -10.98 -17.05 -3.77
N ASN A 138 -10.82 -15.75 -3.50
CA ASN A 138 -11.69 -14.69 -3.98
C ASN A 138 -10.98 -13.68 -4.91
N LEU A 139 -9.84 -14.03 -5.51
CA LEU A 139 -9.20 -13.14 -6.49
C LEU A 139 -9.97 -13.17 -7.83
N SER A 140 -10.19 -11.98 -8.40
CA SER A 140 -10.82 -11.86 -9.71
C SER A 140 -10.05 -12.63 -10.81
N PRO A 141 -10.72 -13.24 -11.79
CA PRO A 141 -10.07 -13.83 -12.96
C PRO A 141 -9.54 -12.77 -13.94
N ASP A 142 -10.04 -11.53 -13.87
CA ASP A 142 -9.54 -10.42 -14.69
C ASP A 142 -8.14 -10.01 -14.19
N PRO A 143 -7.10 -10.05 -15.05
CA PRO A 143 -5.72 -9.78 -14.64
C PRO A 143 -5.52 -8.36 -14.09
N GLN A 144 -6.27 -7.37 -14.57
CA GLN A 144 -6.16 -5.99 -14.09
C GLN A 144 -6.77 -5.88 -12.70
N ILE A 145 -8.01 -6.34 -12.54
CA ILE A 145 -8.71 -6.30 -11.24
C ILE A 145 -7.95 -7.12 -10.20
N ARG A 146 -7.44 -8.29 -10.59
CA ARG A 146 -6.61 -9.15 -9.73
C ARG A 146 -5.36 -8.42 -9.25
N GLU A 147 -4.64 -7.73 -10.13
CA GLU A 147 -3.43 -7.00 -9.74
C GLU A 147 -3.77 -5.84 -8.78
N LEU A 148 -4.88 -5.12 -9.01
CA LEU A 148 -5.37 -4.09 -8.08
C LEU A 148 -5.69 -4.68 -6.69
N GLU A 149 -6.37 -5.83 -6.63
CA GLU A 149 -6.71 -6.52 -5.38
C GLU A 149 -5.46 -7.01 -4.64
N THR A 150 -4.51 -7.62 -5.36
CA THR A 150 -3.22 -8.08 -4.84
C THR A 150 -2.44 -6.94 -4.21
N GLN A 151 -2.33 -5.80 -4.91
CA GLN A 151 -1.64 -4.63 -4.38
C GLN A 151 -2.35 -4.03 -3.16
N LYS A 152 -3.69 -4.02 -3.14
CA LYS A 152 -4.46 -3.60 -1.97
C LYS A 152 -4.20 -4.48 -0.75
N LYS A 153 -4.14 -5.80 -0.94
CA LYS A 153 -3.84 -6.77 0.12
C LYS A 153 -2.40 -6.61 0.64
N LEU A 154 -1.42 -6.43 -0.25
CA LEU A 154 -0.03 -6.16 0.12
C LEU A 154 0.13 -4.91 0.97
N LEU A 155 -0.53 -3.82 0.58
CA LEU A 155 -0.59 -2.59 1.38
C LEU A 155 -1.18 -2.85 2.76
N GLY A 156 -2.26 -3.61 2.80
CA GLY A 156 -2.84 -4.06 4.05
C GLY A 156 -1.81 -4.79 4.91
N LEU A 157 -1.11 -5.79 4.37
CA LEU A 157 -0.14 -6.60 5.12
C LEU A 157 1.00 -5.76 5.68
N ALA A 158 1.30 -4.64 5.03
CA ALA A 158 2.24 -3.61 5.49
C ALA A 158 1.63 -2.63 6.51
N GLY A 159 0.40 -2.85 6.97
CA GLY A 159 -0.32 -1.98 7.90
C GLY A 159 -0.79 -0.66 7.29
N VAL A 160 -0.87 -0.56 5.94
CA VAL A 160 -1.33 0.63 5.24
C VAL A 160 -2.84 0.57 5.05
N LEU A 161 -3.53 1.59 5.54
CA LEU A 161 -4.99 1.72 5.46
C LEU A 161 -5.44 1.97 4.01
N ASN A 162 -6.32 1.09 3.51
CA ASN A 162 -6.93 1.22 2.19
C ASN A 162 -8.40 1.63 2.32
N ASN A 163 -8.64 2.90 2.69
CA ASN A 163 -10.00 3.43 2.89
C ASN A 163 -10.74 3.82 1.59
N HIS A 164 -10.43 3.21 0.45
CA HIS A 164 -11.16 3.50 -0.80
C HIS A 164 -11.86 2.25 -1.35
N SER A 165 -13.16 2.22 -1.11
CA SER A 165 -14.20 1.43 -1.78
C SER A 165 -14.50 1.95 -3.22
N GLY A 166 -13.91 3.07 -3.64
CA GLY A 166 -14.01 3.55 -5.01
C GLY A 166 -13.07 2.79 -5.95
N ILE A 167 -13.59 2.38 -7.10
CA ILE A 167 -12.79 2.12 -8.30
C ILE A 167 -11.88 3.34 -8.47
N ALA A 168 -10.57 3.14 -8.46
CA ALA A 168 -9.64 4.20 -8.87
C ALA A 168 -9.97 4.49 -10.34
N LEU A 169 -10.80 5.51 -10.58
CA LEU A 169 -10.86 6.14 -11.87
C LEU A 169 -9.41 6.57 -12.17
N PRO A 170 -8.88 6.30 -13.38
CA PRO A 170 -7.62 6.91 -13.77
C PRO A 170 -7.80 8.40 -13.62
N ASP A 171 -7.00 9.00 -12.73
CA ASP A 171 -7.11 10.40 -12.35
C ASP A 171 -6.71 11.25 -13.58
N ARG A 172 -7.68 11.46 -14.48
CA ARG A 172 -7.56 12.37 -15.60
C ARG A 172 -7.75 13.78 -15.06
N GLY A 173 -6.63 14.44 -14.77
CA GLY A 173 -6.48 15.85 -15.10
C GLY A 173 -6.87 16.89 -14.05
N THR A 174 -6.71 16.61 -12.76
CA THR A 174 -6.58 17.70 -11.79
C THR A 174 -5.16 18.27 -11.86
N ILE A 175 -5.02 19.31 -12.67
CA ILE A 175 -3.89 20.25 -12.60
C ILE A 175 -3.76 20.66 -11.14
N THR A 176 -2.76 20.13 -10.45
CA THR A 176 -2.36 20.64 -9.15
C THR A 176 -1.83 22.05 -9.39
N PRO A 177 -2.39 23.13 -8.82
CA PRO A 177 -1.78 24.43 -8.92
C PRO A 177 -0.49 24.39 -8.11
N ARG A 178 0.61 24.14 -8.81
CA ARG A 178 1.96 24.11 -8.28
C ARG A 178 2.48 25.54 -8.19
N GLU A 179 1.85 26.37 -7.38
CA GLU A 179 2.38 27.68 -7.00
C GLU A 179 1.80 28.05 -5.62
N LEU A 180 2.61 27.87 -4.58
CA LEU A 180 2.38 28.59 -3.32
C LEU A 180 2.51 30.08 -3.64
N PRO A 181 1.56 30.94 -3.22
CA PRO A 181 1.74 32.39 -3.36
C PRO A 181 3.04 32.79 -2.64
N PRO A 182 3.87 33.66 -3.23
CA PRO A 182 5.11 34.09 -2.60
C PRO A 182 4.78 34.73 -1.25
N LEU A 183 5.55 34.34 -0.21
CA LEU A 183 5.50 34.96 1.11
C LEU A 183 5.59 36.48 0.97
N GLN A 184 4.48 37.17 1.21
CA GLN A 184 4.48 38.62 1.32
C GLN A 184 5.40 38.97 2.50
N ARG A 185 6.56 39.56 2.18
CA ARG A 185 7.44 40.13 3.20
C ARG A 185 6.66 41.24 3.90
N SER A 186 6.37 41.06 5.17
CA SER A 186 5.84 42.11 6.02
C SER A 186 6.79 43.32 5.96
N PRO A 187 6.32 44.54 5.65
CA PRO A 187 7.16 45.71 5.79
C PRO A 187 7.48 45.88 7.28
N SER A 188 8.75 45.74 7.62
CA SER A 188 9.33 46.21 8.87
C SER A 188 9.10 47.71 8.96
N LEU A 189 8.16 48.13 9.80
CA LEU A 189 8.03 49.52 10.20
C LEU A 189 9.14 49.84 11.21
N LEU A 190 10.17 50.53 10.71
CA LEU A 190 10.93 51.53 11.46
C LEU A 190 10.22 52.88 11.31
#